data_AF-A0AAD7GXE5-F1
#
_entry.id   AF-A0AAD7GXE5-F1
#
_cell.length_a   1.000
_cell.length_b   1.000
_cell.length_c   1.000
_cell.angle_alpha   90.00
_cell.angle_beta   90.00
_cell.angle_gamma   90.00
#
_symmetry.space_group_name_H-M   'P 1'
#
loop_
_entity.id
_entity.type
_entity.pdbx_description
1 polymer ?
#
loop_
_entity_poly.entity_id
_entity_poly.type
_entity_poly.pdbx_seq_one_letter_code
_entity_poly.pdbx_strand_id
1 'polypeptide(L)'
;MSPQPRVESINGPPTQSQRLSLAADRARIAVIKAKILELERENDLLQDRLDAYTYPVLNLPNELVSEIFIHFLPVYPDPPPIIGRASPNVLGQVCRKWREITFQTPALWRAIALSLRNGKRLD
;
A
#
# COMPACT_ATOMS: atom_id res chain seq x y z
N MET A 1 47.07 27.94 -26.02
CA MET A 1 45.61 27.79 -26.02
C MET A 1 45.29 26.68 -27.01
N SER A 2 45.17 25.44 -26.52
CA SER A 2 45.05 24.26 -27.39
C SER A 2 43.66 24.21 -28.04
N PRO A 3 43.54 23.91 -29.35
CA PRO A 3 42.25 23.83 -30.02
C PRO A 3 41.43 22.66 -29.47
N GLN A 4 40.17 22.91 -29.11
CA GLN A 4 39.24 21.85 -28.71
C GLN A 4 38.88 20.94 -29.90
N PRO A 5 38.65 19.64 -29.68
CA PRO A 5 38.25 18.72 -30.74
C PRO A 5 36.88 19.11 -31.29
N ARG A 6 36.82 19.21 -32.61
CA ARG A 6 35.60 19.48 -33.39
C ARG A 6 34.65 18.30 -33.18
N VAL A 7 33.50 18.56 -32.54
CA VAL A 7 32.38 17.61 -32.54
C VAL A 7 31.91 17.48 -33.99
N GLU A 8 32.27 16.37 -34.64
CA GLU A 8 31.76 16.05 -35.97
C GLU A 8 30.24 15.90 -35.88
N SER A 9 29.56 16.84 -36.54
CA SER A 9 28.11 16.86 -36.69
C SER A 9 27.65 15.60 -37.43
N ILE A 10 27.03 14.67 -36.69
CA ILE A 10 26.38 13.43 -37.17
C ILE A 10 25.08 13.75 -37.96
N ASN A 11 25.07 14.82 -38.76
CA ASN A 11 23.89 15.30 -39.49
C ASN A 11 23.99 14.99 -40.99
N GLY A 12 24.30 13.73 -41.32
CA GLY A 12 23.96 13.20 -42.65
C GLY A 12 22.46 12.85 -42.71
N PRO A 13 21.80 12.93 -43.88
CA PRO A 13 20.41 12.48 -44.00
C PRO A 13 20.31 11.02 -43.52
N PRO A 14 19.28 10.67 -42.72
CA PRO A 14 19.18 9.34 -42.11
C PRO A 14 19.15 8.27 -43.19
N THR A 15 19.89 7.18 -42.98
CA THR A 15 19.96 6.07 -43.93
C THR A 15 18.61 5.37 -44.04
N GLN A 16 18.39 4.65 -45.14
CA GLN A 16 17.12 3.97 -45.39
C GLN A 16 16.77 2.94 -44.30
N SER A 17 17.76 2.23 -43.75
CA SER A 17 17.57 1.32 -42.62
C SER A 17 17.13 2.04 -41.34
N GLN A 18 17.73 3.21 -41.03
CA GLN A 18 17.33 4.04 -39.89
C GLN A 18 15.89 4.55 -40.02
N ARG A 19 15.47 4.94 -41.23
CA ARG A 19 14.08 5.38 -41.51
C ARG A 19 13.08 4.25 -41.28
N LEU A 20 13.40 3.04 -41.74
CA LEU A 20 12.55 1.86 -41.54
C LEU A 20 12.45 1.48 -40.06
N SER A 21 13.57 1.52 -39.32
CA SER A 21 13.57 1.27 -37.87
C SER A 21 12.73 2.30 -37.12
N LEU A 22 12.89 3.59 -37.42
CA LEU A 22 12.12 4.66 -36.80
C LEU A 22 10.62 4.53 -37.10
N ALA A 23 10.25 4.13 -38.32
CA ALA A 23 8.86 3.87 -38.69
C ALA A 23 8.28 2.70 -37.88
N ALA A 24 9.03 1.61 -37.72
CA ALA A 24 8.63 0.47 -36.90
C ALA A 24 8.49 0.84 -35.42
N ASP A 25 9.42 1.63 -34.87
CA ASP A 25 9.36 2.13 -33.50
C ASP A 25 8.16 3.05 -33.28
N ARG A 26 7.87 3.96 -34.23
CA ARG A 26 6.69 4.81 -34.18
C ARG A 26 5.40 4.01 -34.21
N ALA A 27 5.33 2.97 -35.04
CA ALA A 27 4.17 2.07 -35.07
C ALA A 27 4.01 1.33 -33.73
N ARG A 28 5.11 0.81 -33.15
CA ARG A 28 5.10 0.18 -31.83
C ARG A 28 4.64 1.16 -30.73
N ILE A 29 5.14 2.39 -30.74
CA ILE A 29 4.73 3.44 -29.81
C ILE A 29 3.23 3.73 -29.96
N ALA A 30 2.71 3.83 -31.19
CA ALA A 30 1.30 4.08 -31.42
C ALA A 30 0.42 2.97 -30.86
N VAL A 31 0.80 1.70 -31.07
CA VAL A 31 0.08 0.54 -30.52
C VAL A 31 0.11 0.53 -29.00
N ILE A 32 1.28 0.73 -28.38
CA ILE A 32 1.40 0.74 -26.91
C ILE A 32 0.59 1.88 -26.31
N LYS A 33 0.64 3.08 -26.90
CA LYS A 33 -0.17 4.22 -26.45
C LYS A 33 -1.67 3.94 -26.54
N ALA A 34 -2.12 3.29 -27.61
CA ALA A 34 -3.51 2.87 -27.72
C ALA A 34 -3.89 1.88 -26.61
N LYS A 35 -2.99 0.95 -26.26
CA LYS A 35 -3.24 -0.01 -25.18
C LYS A 35 -3.24 0.64 -23.79
N ILE A 36 -2.36 1.61 -23.54
CA ILE A 36 -2.38 2.40 -22.29
C ILE A 36 -3.72 3.09 -22.13
N LEU A 37 -4.17 3.79 -23.16
CA LEU A 37 -5.44 4.52 -23.17
C LEU A 37 -6.66 3.58 -22.98
N GLU A 38 -6.59 2.35 -23.47
CA GLU A 38 -7.61 1.32 -23.22
C GLU A 38 -7.61 0.88 -21.75
N LEU A 39 -6.44 0.56 -21.19
CA LEU A 39 -6.31 0.10 -19.81
C LEU A 39 -6.63 1.20 -18.80
N GLU A 40 -6.30 2.45 -19.10
CA GLU A 40 -6.69 3.60 -18.27
C GLU A 40 -8.21 3.72 -18.18
N ARG A 41 -8.93 3.55 -19.30
CA ARG A 41 -10.41 3.53 -19.25
C ARG A 41 -10.96 2.37 -18.44
N GLU A 42 -10.38 1.19 -18.58
CA GLU A 42 -10.80 0.04 -17.77
C GLU A 42 -10.53 0.29 -16.28
N ASN A 43 -9.40 0.92 -15.96
CA ASN A 43 -9.06 1.31 -14.60
C ASN A 43 -10.07 2.30 -14.03
N ASP A 44 -10.41 3.35 -14.78
CA ASP A 44 -11.40 4.34 -14.35
C ASP A 44 -12.76 3.69 -14.06
N LEU A 45 -13.21 2.78 -14.92
CA LEU A 45 -14.46 2.03 -14.71
C LEU A 45 -14.40 1.13 -13.47
N LEU A 46 -13.26 0.50 -13.21
CA LEU A 46 -13.08 -0.31 -12.01
C LEU A 46 -13.02 0.56 -10.76
N GLN A 47 -12.38 1.72 -10.83
CA GLN A 47 -12.30 2.66 -9.72
C GLN A 47 -13.68 3.21 -9.38
N ASP A 48 -14.49 3.61 -10.37
CA ASP A 48 -15.88 4.03 -10.18
C ASP A 48 -16.73 2.95 -9.49
N ARG A 49 -16.54 1.69 -9.89
CA ARG A 49 -17.22 0.55 -9.25
C ARG A 49 -16.77 0.34 -7.81
N LEU A 50 -15.48 0.53 -7.53
CA LEU A 50 -14.93 0.40 -6.18
C LEU A 50 -15.42 1.52 -5.27
N ASP A 51 -15.47 2.76 -5.77
CA ASP A 51 -15.92 3.92 -5.02
C ASP A 51 -17.43 3.85 -4.71
N ALA A 52 -18.21 3.17 -5.56
CA ALA A 52 -19.61 2.85 -5.26
C ALA A 52 -19.76 1.93 -4.02
N TYR A 53 -18.74 1.16 -3.66
CA TYR A 53 -18.75 0.41 -2.41
C TYR A 53 -18.35 1.32 -1.26
N THR A 54 -19.29 1.53 -0.34
CA THR A 54 -18.93 2.12 0.96
C THR A 54 -18.14 1.07 1.74
N TYR A 55 -16.88 1.36 2.05
CA TYR A 55 -16.08 0.58 3.00
C TYR A 55 -16.29 1.16 4.41
N PRO A 56 -17.28 0.68 5.19
CA PRO A 56 -17.72 1.41 6.37
C PRO A 56 -16.56 1.54 7.36
N VAL A 57 -15.76 0.48 7.49
CA VAL A 57 -14.58 0.44 8.38
C VAL A 57 -13.52 1.52 8.10
N LEU A 58 -13.44 2.05 6.87
CA LEU A 58 -12.53 3.15 6.53
C LEU A 58 -13.11 4.51 6.93
N ASN A 59 -14.44 4.63 6.90
CA ASN A 59 -15.19 5.88 7.10
C ASN A 59 -15.87 5.99 8.47
N LEU A 60 -15.78 4.97 9.33
CA LEU A 60 -16.30 5.04 10.69
C LEU A 60 -15.60 6.15 11.49
N PRO A 61 -16.36 6.93 12.28
CA PRO A 61 -15.83 7.76 13.35
C PRO A 61 -14.95 6.95 14.31
N ASN A 62 -13.97 7.60 14.92
CA ASN A 62 -13.02 6.92 15.79
C ASN A 62 -13.71 6.26 16.98
N GLU A 63 -14.80 6.85 17.49
CA GLU A 63 -15.60 6.35 18.61
C GLU A 63 -16.21 4.97 18.30
N LEU A 64 -16.74 4.79 17.08
CA LEU A 64 -17.32 3.51 16.68
C LEU A 64 -16.26 2.44 16.44
N VAL A 65 -15.10 2.83 15.91
CA VAL A 65 -13.96 1.91 15.75
C VAL A 65 -13.43 1.49 17.13
N SER A 66 -13.31 2.41 18.08
CA SER A 66 -12.93 2.11 19.47
C SER A 66 -13.91 1.13 20.12
N GLU A 67 -15.23 1.30 19.91
CA GLU A 67 -16.24 0.39 20.46
C GLU A 67 -16.12 -1.02 19.87
N ILE A 68 -15.94 -1.12 18.55
CA ILE A 68 -15.67 -2.40 17.87
C ILE A 68 -14.40 -3.07 18.45
N PHE A 69 -13.35 -2.29 18.69
CA PHE A 69 -12.10 -2.79 19.27
C PHE A 69 -12.29 -3.28 20.70
N ILE A 70 -13.14 -2.63 21.49
CA ILE A 70 -13.47 -3.08 22.85
C ILE A 70 -14.18 -4.43 22.80
N HIS A 71 -15.11 -4.62 21.85
CA HIS A 71 -15.80 -5.89 21.64
C HIS A 71 -14.93 -7.02 21.05
N PHE A 72 -13.75 -6.69 20.52
CA PHE A 72 -12.78 -7.69 20.06
C PHE A 72 -12.04 -8.37 21.21
N LEU A 73 -11.97 -7.74 22.39
CA LEU A 73 -11.26 -8.27 23.55
C LEU A 73 -12.11 -9.31 24.31
N PRO A 74 -11.49 -10.17 25.15
CA PRO A 74 -12.23 -11.01 26.08
C PRO A 74 -13.14 -10.17 26.98
N VAL A 75 -14.27 -10.75 27.38
CA VAL A 75 -15.21 -10.08 28.26
C VAL A 75 -14.58 -9.90 29.64
N TYR A 76 -14.66 -8.69 30.19
CA TYR A 76 -14.20 -8.39 31.54
C TYR A 76 -14.86 -9.36 32.56
N PRO A 77 -14.11 -9.92 33.52
CA PRO A 77 -12.78 -9.51 34.00
C PRO A 77 -11.58 -10.16 33.31
N ASP A 78 -11.79 -11.00 32.29
CA ASP A 78 -10.69 -11.75 31.67
C ASP A 78 -9.70 -10.81 30.97
N PRO A 79 -8.41 -10.78 31.40
CA PRO A 79 -7.42 -9.89 30.80
C PRO A 79 -7.01 -10.39 29.40
N PRO A 80 -7.04 -9.54 28.36
CA PRO A 80 -6.54 -9.91 27.04
C PRO A 80 -5.02 -10.21 27.09
N PRO A 81 -4.52 -11.15 26.27
CA PRO A 81 -3.09 -11.41 26.18
C PRO A 81 -2.36 -10.22 25.52
N ILE A 82 -1.11 -9.97 25.93
CA ILE A 82 -0.29 -8.94 25.28
C ILE A 82 0.11 -9.30 23.84
N ILE A 83 0.13 -10.59 23.50
CA ILE A 83 0.51 -11.10 22.17
C ILE A 83 -0.51 -12.17 21.76
N GLY A 84 -0.87 -12.19 20.47
CA GLY A 84 -1.72 -13.23 19.89
C GLY A 84 -3.18 -12.83 19.73
N ARG A 85 -4.07 -13.83 19.64
CA ARG A 85 -5.49 -13.62 19.39
C ARG A 85 -6.13 -12.82 20.53
N ALA A 86 -7.08 -11.94 20.18
CA ALA A 86 -7.76 -11.05 21.12
C ALA A 86 -6.83 -10.07 21.86
N SER A 87 -5.61 -9.85 21.35
CA SER A 87 -4.69 -8.86 21.89
C SER A 87 -4.95 -7.47 21.28
N PRO A 88 -5.02 -6.40 22.10
CA PRO A 88 -5.09 -5.02 21.61
C PRO A 88 -3.98 -4.70 20.60
N ASN A 89 -2.79 -5.28 20.78
CA ASN A 89 -1.65 -5.04 19.90
C ASN A 89 -1.91 -5.47 18.45
N VAL A 90 -2.73 -6.50 18.21
CA VAL A 90 -3.04 -6.97 16.85
C VAL A 90 -3.82 -5.91 16.06
N LEU A 91 -4.71 -5.17 16.73
CA LEU A 91 -5.48 -4.09 16.12
C LEU A 91 -4.56 -2.97 15.61
N GLY A 92 -3.50 -2.65 16.35
CA GLY A 92 -2.50 -1.64 15.98
C GLY A 92 -1.56 -2.03 14.84
N GLN A 93 -1.60 -3.28 14.35
CA GLN A 93 -0.76 -3.74 13.23
C GLN A 93 -1.43 -3.62 11.87
N VAL A 94 -2.71 -3.28 11.80
CA VAL A 94 -3.48 -3.25 10.54
C VAL A 94 -3.10 -2.04 9.67
N CYS A 95 -3.22 -0.83 10.21
CA CYS A 95 -2.85 0.41 9.52
C CYS A 95 -2.52 1.53 10.52
N ARG A 96 -2.04 2.67 10.03
CA ARG A 96 -1.70 3.82 10.88
C ARG A 96 -2.89 4.35 11.67
N LYS A 97 -4.06 4.52 11.03
CA LYS A 97 -5.29 4.99 11.71
C LYS A 97 -5.70 4.07 12.85
N TRP A 98 -5.71 2.76 12.61
CA TRP A 98 -6.05 1.76 13.64
C TRP A 98 -5.06 1.77 14.80
N ARG A 99 -3.77 1.94 14.50
CA ARG A 99 -2.73 2.08 15.52
C ARG A 99 -2.97 3.28 16.42
N GLU A 100 -3.25 4.45 15.84
CA GLU A 100 -3.56 5.67 16.58
C GLU A 100 -4.78 5.47 17.49
N ILE A 101 -5.89 4.93 16.95
CA ILE A 101 -7.11 4.62 17.72
C ILE A 101 -6.83 3.62 18.85
N THR A 102 -6.08 2.56 18.57
CA THR A 102 -5.74 1.52 19.54
C THR A 102 -4.99 2.11 20.73
N PHE A 103 -3.98 2.95 20.49
CA PHE A 103 -3.22 3.60 21.57
C PHE A 103 -3.99 4.73 22.27
N GLN A 104 -4.91 5.39 21.58
CA GLN A 104 -5.76 6.45 22.13
C GLN A 104 -7.02 5.95 22.85
N THR A 105 -7.24 4.62 22.95
CA THR A 105 -8.40 4.03 23.62
C THR A 105 -7.98 3.35 24.93
N PRO A 106 -7.99 4.04 26.10
CA PRO A 106 -7.55 3.48 27.38
C PRO A 106 -8.27 2.20 27.80
N ALA A 107 -9.54 2.03 27.41
CA ALA A 107 -10.34 0.85 27.74
C ALA A 107 -9.77 -0.47 27.19
N LEU A 108 -8.95 -0.43 26.14
CA LEU A 108 -8.27 -1.59 25.59
C LEU A 108 -7.09 -2.06 26.46
N TRP A 109 -6.57 -1.17 27.31
CA TRP A 109 -5.35 -1.38 28.10
C TRP A 109 -5.63 -1.50 29.60
N ARG A 110 -6.91 -1.51 30.00
CA ARG A 110 -7.31 -1.59 31.42
C ARG A 110 -6.83 -2.86 32.14
N ALA A 111 -6.58 -3.93 31.40
CA ALA A 111 -6.05 -5.19 31.91
C ALA A 111 -5.26 -5.90 30.79
N ILE A 112 -4.16 -6.57 31.13
CA ILE A 112 -3.32 -7.29 30.16
C ILE A 112 -2.72 -8.53 30.84
N ALA A 113 -2.81 -9.69 30.20
CA ALA A 113 -2.14 -10.91 30.62
C ALA A 113 -0.75 -11.01 29.99
N LEU A 114 0.27 -11.16 30.85
CA LEU A 114 1.65 -11.38 30.44
C LEU A 114 2.02 -12.86 30.62
N SER A 115 2.30 -13.54 29.52
CA SER A 115 2.85 -14.90 29.55
C SER A 115 4.37 -14.83 29.51
N LEU A 116 5.01 -15.04 30.66
CA LEU A 116 6.47 -15.15 30.71
C LEU A 116 6.89 -16.50 30.12
N ARG A 117 7.59 -16.46 28.98
CA ARG A 117 8.21 -17.66 28.42
C ARG A 117 9.45 -17.99 29.27
N ASN A 118 9.34 -18.96 30.16
CA ASN A 118 10.50 -19.50 30.86
C ASN A 118 11.41 -20.19 29.82
N GLY A 119 12.44 -19.49 29.38
CA GLY A 119 13.47 -20.03 28.51
C GLY A 119 14.34 -21.00 29.29
N LYS A 120 13.96 -22.28 29.36
CA LYS A 120 14.97 -23.33 29.53
C LYS A 120 15.68 -23.47 28.18
N ARG A 121 16.89 -22.91 28.07
CA ARG A 121 17.87 -23.39 27.09
C ARG A 121 18.16 -24.83 27.48
N LEU A 122 17.71 -25.77 26.67
CA LEU A 122 18.21 -27.15 26.71
C LEU A 122 19.64 -27.07 26.16
N ASP A 123 20.56 -27.17 27.10
CA ASP A 123 21.94 -27.64 26.98
C ASP A 123 22.04 -28.99 26.26
#